data_AF-A0A812U186-F1
#
_entry.id   AF-A0A812U186-F1
#
_cell.length_a   1.000
_cell.length_b   1.000
_cell.length_c   1.000
_cell.angle_alpha   90.00
_cell.angle_beta   90.00
_cell.angle_gamma   90.00
#
_symmetry.space_group_name_H-M   'P 1'
#
loop_
_entity.id
_entity.type
_entity.pdbx_description
1 polymer ?
#
loop_
_entity_poly.entity_id
_entity_poly.type
_entity_poly.pdbx_seq_one_letter_code
_entity_poly.pdbx_strand_id
1 'polypeptide(L)'
;MAVEAIMASAMPLNTKTDHILHVLTGAGLAHRQKLKPRSWLIHPENRAQSMLSFHDVWMKGASMSMVGFNQKLVEGNTIAFAMSTEPSRRAMQIEKNKALIEQSGGHLAPINGQEGYLTIGGSHTVAYLRCIEAGLSGPAGESTTHPKSDAIWSAISEGWTWVTISSSVEEAIPLLPSFLQSSLNSTSSIQKSITELETAMLLATSFGRGMTMQQAIQHASAADVRCRTSIPAIATFVQRFAGHAGTFPILHFLSNFSKVHGRSVQIGEDMMSLIASMDFKNPSNMFPMVRTAIWTTLLGCPSASIKDGIARNVVKSDIEKLRSPSVIAKTIEAEALLLDSWSLHQKQPSHHMDNCFGRLCIRCMVHVLNKGPSASIENKTYESLGAIVACFAKEVHEPPSQQKASSASASTDKVMDLISTKPYHVAMLQNSHMSLNGMYTNTKDHGALVFQLVDIQVTVPLDALKKWRSTKAMVIVALHAAYEKHACNASIAFEQHPRSVFTSCPCKKKAIRLVPMGTIAKHN
;
A
#
# COMPACT_ATOMS: atom_id res chain seq x y z
N MET A 1 10.23 -35.74 13.82
CA MET A 1 10.68 -35.98 15.21
C MET A 1 11.56 -34.86 15.77
N ALA A 2 12.82 -34.65 15.33
CA ALA A 2 13.70 -33.64 15.97
C ALA A 2 13.21 -32.18 15.81
N VAL A 3 12.79 -31.78 14.60
CA VAL A 3 12.28 -30.42 14.33
C VAL A 3 10.98 -30.14 15.09
N GLU A 4 10.04 -31.08 15.12
CA GLU A 4 8.78 -30.94 15.86
C GLU A 4 9.00 -30.81 17.37
N ALA A 5 9.96 -31.56 17.93
CA ALA A 5 10.36 -31.43 19.33
C ALA A 5 10.92 -30.04 19.64
N ILE A 6 11.72 -29.46 18.72
CA ILE A 6 12.23 -28.08 18.87
C ILE A 6 11.06 -27.07 18.80
N MET A 7 10.15 -27.23 17.84
CA MET A 7 8.97 -26.35 17.70
C MET A 7 8.10 -26.35 18.97
N ALA A 8 7.91 -27.52 19.59
CA ALA A 8 7.12 -27.70 20.81
C ALA A 8 7.85 -27.30 22.11
N SER A 9 9.16 -27.07 22.07
CA SER A 9 9.96 -26.75 23.27
C SER A 9 9.57 -25.41 23.91
N ALA A 10 10.06 -25.14 25.12
CA ALA A 10 9.87 -23.85 25.80
C ALA A 10 10.85 -22.75 25.36
N MET A 11 11.72 -23.03 24.37
CA MET A 11 12.74 -22.07 23.93
C MET A 11 12.12 -20.81 23.29
N PRO A 12 12.79 -19.64 23.37
CA PRO A 12 12.38 -18.46 22.62
C PRO A 12 12.30 -18.73 21.11
N LEU A 13 11.36 -18.04 20.44
CA LEU A 13 11.02 -18.31 19.04
C LEU A 13 12.22 -18.25 18.08
N ASN A 14 13.10 -17.26 18.24
CA ASN A 14 14.29 -17.11 17.39
C ASN A 14 15.33 -18.20 17.66
N THR A 15 15.53 -18.58 18.92
CA THR A 15 16.40 -19.71 19.29
C THR A 15 15.90 -21.02 18.69
N LYS A 16 14.57 -21.23 18.66
CA LYS A 16 13.98 -22.40 17.97
C LYS A 16 14.32 -22.39 16.48
N THR A 17 14.15 -21.26 15.82
CA THR A 17 14.49 -21.11 14.40
C THR A 17 15.95 -21.44 14.12
N ASP A 18 16.88 -20.90 14.91
CA ASP A 18 18.32 -21.16 14.75
C ASP A 18 18.63 -22.66 14.91
N HIS A 19 18.04 -23.31 15.93
CA HIS A 19 18.21 -24.75 16.16
C HIS A 19 17.62 -25.59 15.03
N ILE A 20 16.43 -25.24 14.52
CA ILE A 20 15.81 -25.92 13.39
C ILE A 20 16.71 -25.82 12.16
N LEU A 21 17.18 -24.61 11.82
CA LEU A 21 18.05 -24.40 10.68
C LEU A 21 19.38 -25.16 10.84
N HIS A 22 19.93 -25.24 12.05
CA HIS A 22 21.12 -26.03 12.34
C HIS A 22 20.89 -27.52 12.09
N VAL A 23 19.81 -28.09 12.62
CA VAL A 23 19.44 -29.51 12.43
C VAL A 23 19.22 -29.82 10.94
N LEU A 24 18.47 -28.97 10.23
CA LEU A 24 18.20 -29.17 8.80
C LEU A 24 19.48 -29.06 7.96
N THR A 25 20.39 -28.13 8.31
CA THR A 25 21.67 -27.98 7.61
C THR A 25 22.56 -29.21 7.84
N GLY A 26 22.66 -29.69 9.09
CA GLY A 26 23.41 -30.90 9.42
C GLY A 26 22.88 -32.16 8.74
N ALA A 27 21.57 -32.21 8.46
CA ALA A 27 20.93 -33.30 7.72
C ALA A 27 20.98 -33.12 6.18
N GLY A 28 21.58 -32.05 5.67
CA GLY A 28 21.60 -31.75 4.23
C GLY A 28 20.22 -31.41 3.66
N LEU A 29 19.29 -30.94 4.49
CA LEU A 29 17.92 -30.54 4.12
C LEU A 29 17.74 -29.02 4.06
N ALA A 30 18.76 -28.25 4.47
CA ALA A 30 18.85 -26.82 4.27
C ALA A 30 20.25 -26.44 3.78
N HIS A 31 20.33 -25.48 2.86
CA HIS A 31 21.60 -25.04 2.26
C HIS A 31 21.68 -23.52 2.20
N ARG A 32 22.90 -22.99 2.29
CA ARG A 32 23.19 -21.59 1.97
C ARG A 32 23.64 -21.50 0.52
N GLN A 33 22.91 -20.75 -0.30
CA GLN A 33 23.25 -20.56 -1.71
C GLN A 33 23.01 -19.12 -2.18
N LYS A 34 23.88 -18.64 -3.09
CA LYS A 34 23.73 -17.33 -3.72
C LYS A 34 22.71 -17.42 -4.85
N LEU A 35 21.61 -16.68 -4.74
CA LEU A 35 20.48 -16.77 -5.66
C LEU A 35 19.92 -15.40 -6.02
N LYS A 36 19.43 -15.27 -7.26
CA LYS A 36 18.98 -13.99 -7.85
C LYS A 36 17.49 -13.76 -7.60
N PRO A 37 17.02 -12.50 -7.55
CA PRO A 37 15.59 -12.16 -7.37
C PRO A 37 14.62 -12.93 -8.29
N ARG A 38 14.99 -13.17 -9.54
CA ARG A 38 14.20 -13.90 -10.52
C ARG A 38 13.96 -15.39 -10.21
N SER A 39 14.68 -15.97 -9.25
CA SER A 39 14.56 -17.39 -8.89
C SER A 39 13.43 -17.67 -7.88
N TRP A 40 12.74 -16.63 -7.42
CA TRP A 40 11.87 -16.69 -6.25
C TRP A 40 10.41 -16.34 -6.57
N LEU A 41 9.50 -17.14 -6.04
CA LEU A 41 8.10 -16.81 -5.81
C LEU A 41 7.84 -16.57 -4.33
N ILE A 42 6.58 -16.27 -3.99
CA ILE A 42 6.14 -16.09 -2.61
C ILE A 42 5.53 -17.39 -2.13
N HIS A 43 5.92 -17.84 -0.93
CA HIS A 43 5.36 -19.05 -0.35
C HIS A 43 3.86 -18.88 -0.04
N PRO A 44 2.98 -19.84 -0.38
CA PRO A 44 1.55 -19.78 -0.07
C PRO A 44 1.24 -19.55 1.41
N GLU A 45 2.09 -20.07 2.29
CA GLU A 45 1.98 -19.89 3.75
C GLU A 45 2.48 -18.53 4.29
N ASN A 46 3.01 -17.67 3.43
CA ASN A 46 3.50 -16.37 3.87
C ASN A 46 2.36 -15.50 4.42
N ARG A 47 2.62 -14.84 5.55
CA ARG A 47 1.72 -13.99 6.33
C ARG A 47 0.38 -14.66 6.60
N ALA A 48 0.42 -15.87 7.17
CA ALA A 48 -0.78 -16.66 7.45
C ALA A 48 -1.68 -16.79 6.22
N GLN A 49 -1.08 -17.20 5.11
CA GLN A 49 -1.74 -17.38 3.82
C GLN A 49 -2.26 -16.12 3.12
N SER A 50 -1.95 -14.94 3.67
CA SER A 50 -2.28 -13.67 3.03
C SER A 50 -1.25 -13.24 1.97
N MET A 51 -0.17 -13.98 1.73
CA MET A 51 0.84 -13.63 0.71
C MET A 51 1.45 -12.24 0.99
N LEU A 52 1.78 -11.46 -0.06
CA LEU A 52 2.25 -10.08 0.06
C LEU A 52 1.22 -9.07 -0.42
N SER A 53 1.35 -7.83 0.02
CA SER A 53 0.64 -6.68 -0.53
C SER A 53 1.55 -5.97 -1.52
N PHE A 54 1.11 -5.78 -2.77
CA PHE A 54 1.91 -5.07 -3.77
C PHE A 54 2.15 -3.61 -3.37
N HIS A 55 1.20 -2.97 -2.69
CA HIS A 55 1.42 -1.63 -2.12
C HIS A 55 2.53 -1.62 -1.06
N ASP A 56 2.59 -2.62 -0.18
CA ASP A 56 3.69 -2.74 0.79
C ASP A 56 5.03 -3.00 0.09
N VAL A 57 5.04 -3.73 -1.03
CA VAL A 57 6.26 -3.96 -1.84
C VAL A 57 6.81 -2.63 -2.34
N TRP A 58 5.97 -1.78 -2.92
CA TRP A 58 6.38 -0.47 -3.44
C TRP A 58 6.73 0.52 -2.34
N MET A 59 5.94 0.61 -1.26
CA MET A 59 6.23 1.50 -0.14
C MET A 59 7.57 1.17 0.55
N LYS A 60 7.82 -0.11 0.82
CA LYS A 60 9.09 -0.56 1.41
C LYS A 60 10.24 -0.44 0.43
N GLY A 61 9.98 -0.76 -0.83
CA GLY A 61 10.94 -0.62 -1.92
C GLY A 61 11.41 0.82 -2.11
N ALA A 62 10.49 1.78 -2.17
CA ALA A 62 10.79 3.19 -2.27
C ALA A 62 11.61 3.68 -1.05
N SER A 63 11.25 3.23 0.16
CA SER A 63 12.01 3.55 1.38
C SER A 63 13.44 2.98 1.33
N MET A 64 13.59 1.75 0.85
CA MET A 64 14.87 1.08 0.67
C MET A 64 15.72 1.78 -0.40
N SER A 65 15.11 2.19 -1.51
CA SER A 65 15.71 2.99 -2.57
C SER A 65 16.18 4.36 -2.06
N MET A 66 15.40 5.02 -1.20
CA MET A 66 15.70 6.33 -0.64
C MET A 66 16.85 6.30 0.36
N VAL A 67 16.89 5.31 1.26
CA VAL A 67 17.95 5.14 2.26
C VAL A 67 19.23 4.59 1.64
N GLY A 68 19.11 3.89 0.51
CA GLY A 68 20.18 3.16 -0.14
C GLY A 68 20.13 1.67 0.21
N PHE A 69 20.22 0.83 -0.81
CA PHE A 69 20.19 -0.62 -0.64
C PHE A 69 21.47 -1.13 0.01
N ASN A 70 21.34 -1.83 1.13
CA ASN A 70 22.45 -2.50 1.79
C ASN A 70 22.18 -4.00 1.92
N GLN A 71 22.86 -4.79 1.09
CA GLN A 71 22.72 -6.25 1.03
C GLN A 71 22.94 -6.92 2.41
N LYS A 72 23.89 -6.43 3.20
CA LYS A 72 24.21 -7.02 4.52
C LYS A 72 23.05 -6.95 5.50
N LEU A 73 22.17 -5.96 5.36
CA LEU A 73 20.99 -5.81 6.22
C LEU A 73 19.87 -6.79 5.86
N VAL A 74 19.86 -7.32 4.63
CA VAL A 74 18.82 -8.26 4.18
C VAL A 74 19.26 -9.72 4.30
N GLU A 75 20.55 -10.03 4.14
CA GLU A 75 21.09 -11.40 4.18
C GLU A 75 20.68 -12.19 5.43
N GLY A 76 20.68 -11.55 6.61
CA GLY A 76 20.34 -12.21 7.88
C GLY A 76 18.91 -12.72 8.00
N ASN A 77 17.98 -12.26 7.15
CA ASN A 77 16.54 -12.52 7.27
C ASN A 77 15.93 -13.15 6.00
N THR A 78 16.73 -13.86 5.21
CA THR A 78 16.30 -14.46 3.94
C THR A 78 16.24 -15.98 3.99
N ILE A 79 15.01 -16.49 4.11
CA ILE A 79 14.69 -17.93 4.15
C ILE A 79 13.63 -18.23 3.09
N ALA A 80 13.81 -19.35 2.40
CA ALA A 80 12.89 -19.85 1.39
C ALA A 80 12.82 -21.38 1.40
N PHE A 81 11.76 -21.93 0.82
CA PHE A 81 11.62 -23.36 0.52
C PHE A 81 11.81 -23.60 -0.98
N ALA A 82 12.41 -24.73 -1.35
CA ALA A 82 12.32 -25.21 -2.72
C ALA A 82 10.86 -25.50 -3.07
N MET A 83 10.47 -25.24 -4.32
CA MET A 83 9.14 -25.62 -4.79
C MET A 83 8.95 -27.13 -4.73
N SER A 84 7.71 -27.59 -4.52
CA SER A 84 7.44 -29.02 -4.44
C SER A 84 7.77 -29.72 -5.75
N THR A 85 8.21 -30.98 -5.62
CA THR A 85 8.43 -31.89 -6.75
C THR A 85 7.13 -32.57 -7.17
N GLU A 86 6.11 -32.57 -6.30
CA GLU A 86 4.78 -33.08 -6.59
C GLU A 86 4.05 -32.14 -7.57
N PRO A 87 3.58 -32.61 -8.74
CA PRO A 87 2.99 -31.76 -9.77
C PRO A 87 1.77 -30.96 -9.31
N SER A 88 0.88 -31.57 -8.52
CA SER A 88 -0.34 -30.96 -7.97
C SER A 88 -0.02 -29.78 -7.04
N ARG A 89 0.86 -30.00 -6.05
CA ARG A 89 1.29 -28.99 -5.09
C ARG A 89 2.09 -27.87 -5.77
N ARG A 90 2.97 -28.22 -6.71
CA ARG A 90 3.71 -27.25 -7.52
C ARG A 90 2.77 -26.36 -8.33
N ALA A 91 1.76 -26.94 -8.96
CA ALA A 91 0.74 -26.19 -9.71
C ALA A 91 -0.01 -25.22 -8.78
N MET A 92 -0.42 -25.66 -7.59
CA MET A 92 -1.05 -24.80 -6.59
C MET A 92 -0.15 -23.64 -6.15
N GLN A 93 1.14 -23.90 -5.90
CA GLN A 93 2.12 -22.87 -5.53
C GLN A 93 2.26 -21.80 -6.63
N ILE A 94 2.31 -22.21 -7.89
CA ILE A 94 2.35 -21.31 -9.05
C ILE A 94 1.05 -20.52 -9.17
N GLU A 95 -0.10 -21.19 -9.05
CA GLU A 95 -1.42 -20.58 -9.23
C GLU A 95 -1.69 -19.49 -8.18
N LYS A 96 -1.30 -19.72 -6.92
CA LYS A 96 -1.37 -18.69 -5.87
C LYS A 96 -0.56 -17.45 -6.20
N ASN A 97 0.61 -17.61 -6.84
CA ASN A 97 1.43 -16.48 -7.26
C ASN A 97 0.88 -15.79 -8.51
N LYS A 98 0.29 -16.54 -9.45
CA LYS A 98 -0.43 -15.95 -10.60
C LYS A 98 -1.59 -15.08 -10.14
N ALA A 99 -2.44 -15.60 -9.24
CA ALA A 99 -3.55 -14.85 -8.67
C ALA A 99 -3.07 -13.57 -7.95
N LEU A 100 -1.95 -13.64 -7.22
CA LEU A 100 -1.34 -12.47 -6.59
C LEU A 100 -0.87 -11.42 -7.61
N ILE A 101 -0.24 -11.86 -8.72
CA ILE A 101 0.23 -10.97 -9.78
C ILE A 101 -0.95 -10.34 -10.52
N GLU A 102 -1.99 -11.12 -10.83
CA GLU A 102 -3.23 -10.63 -11.43
C GLU A 102 -3.90 -9.59 -10.54
N GLN A 103 -4.02 -9.87 -9.24
CA GLN A 103 -4.56 -8.94 -8.25
C GLN A 103 -3.79 -7.62 -8.19
N SER A 104 -2.49 -7.63 -8.52
CA SER A 104 -1.66 -6.42 -8.53
C SER A 104 -1.93 -5.48 -9.71
N GLY A 105 -2.70 -5.89 -10.73
CA GLY A 105 -3.03 -5.04 -11.87
C GLY A 105 -1.81 -4.57 -12.68
N GLY A 106 -0.73 -5.36 -12.70
CA GLY A 106 0.52 -5.02 -13.39
C GLY A 106 1.60 -4.37 -12.52
N HIS A 107 1.39 -4.29 -11.20
CA HIS A 107 2.36 -3.73 -10.25
C HIS A 107 3.30 -4.76 -9.60
N LEU A 108 3.19 -6.04 -9.97
CA LEU A 108 4.14 -7.09 -9.63
C LEU A 108 4.72 -7.73 -10.89
N ALA A 109 6.00 -8.12 -10.81
CA ALA A 109 6.68 -8.77 -11.91
C ALA A 109 6.02 -10.11 -12.29
N PRO A 110 5.87 -10.40 -13.60
CA PRO A 110 5.33 -11.66 -14.06
C PRO A 110 6.26 -12.83 -13.72
N ILE A 111 5.68 -14.04 -13.67
CA ILE A 111 6.43 -15.29 -13.58
C ILE A 111 7.24 -15.47 -14.88
N ASN A 112 8.52 -15.83 -14.76
CA ASN A 112 9.45 -15.89 -15.90
C ASN A 112 10.00 -17.29 -16.19
N GLY A 113 9.60 -18.30 -15.42
CA GLY A 113 9.99 -19.69 -15.60
C GLY A 113 11.33 -20.07 -14.97
N GLN A 114 12.07 -19.11 -14.40
CA GLN A 114 13.32 -19.35 -13.67
C GLN A 114 13.09 -19.59 -12.18
N GLU A 115 11.83 -19.54 -11.72
CA GLU A 115 11.49 -19.72 -10.32
C GLU A 115 11.56 -21.19 -9.88
N GLY A 116 12.38 -21.42 -8.85
CA GLY A 116 12.55 -22.74 -8.22
C GLY A 116 12.24 -22.75 -6.73
N TYR A 117 11.96 -21.59 -6.15
CA TYR A 117 11.91 -21.40 -4.70
C TYR A 117 10.81 -20.43 -4.26
N LEU A 118 10.39 -20.54 -2.99
CA LEU A 118 9.27 -19.85 -2.38
C LEU A 118 9.70 -19.15 -1.09
N THR A 119 9.66 -17.83 -1.08
CA THR A 119 10.16 -17.00 0.03
C THR A 119 9.17 -16.94 1.21
N ILE A 120 9.70 -17.07 2.42
CA ILE A 120 9.00 -16.76 3.69
C ILE A 120 9.68 -15.63 4.48
N GLY A 121 10.94 -15.31 4.17
CA GLY A 121 11.68 -14.14 4.63
C GLY A 121 12.18 -13.31 3.44
N GLY A 122 12.30 -11.99 3.59
CA GLY A 122 12.78 -11.11 2.52
C GLY A 122 11.84 -10.95 1.31
N SER A 123 10.62 -11.48 1.38
CA SER A 123 9.66 -11.54 0.25
C SER A 123 9.37 -10.18 -0.41
N HIS A 124 9.23 -9.10 0.37
CA HIS A 124 8.93 -7.78 -0.17
C HIS A 124 10.12 -7.20 -0.93
N THR A 125 11.33 -7.37 -0.39
CA THR A 125 12.58 -6.93 -1.02
C THR A 125 12.75 -7.63 -2.37
N VAL A 126 12.60 -8.96 -2.40
CA VAL A 126 12.71 -9.74 -3.64
C VAL A 126 11.66 -9.32 -4.66
N ALA A 127 10.39 -9.21 -4.24
CA ALA A 127 9.32 -8.77 -5.13
C ALA A 127 9.59 -7.39 -5.74
N TYR A 128 10.09 -6.45 -4.94
CA TYR A 128 10.45 -5.11 -5.42
C TYR A 128 11.64 -5.12 -6.40
N LEU A 129 12.69 -5.88 -6.09
CA LEU A 129 13.84 -6.04 -6.99
C LEU A 129 13.43 -6.68 -8.33
N ARG A 130 12.50 -7.64 -8.31
CA ARG A 130 11.90 -8.18 -9.54
C ARG A 130 11.12 -7.12 -10.32
N CYS A 131 10.39 -6.23 -9.65
CA CYS A 131 9.69 -5.11 -10.32
C CYS A 131 10.69 -4.15 -10.98
N ILE A 132 11.83 -3.87 -10.34
CA ILE A 132 12.91 -3.06 -10.93
C ILE A 132 13.51 -3.76 -12.15
N GLU A 133 13.80 -5.06 -12.05
CA GLU A 133 14.33 -5.85 -13.16
C GLU A 133 13.37 -5.88 -14.37
N ALA A 134 12.06 -5.95 -14.10
CA ALA A 134 11.01 -5.93 -15.12
C ALA A 134 10.64 -4.53 -15.63
N GLY A 135 11.21 -3.45 -15.05
CA GLY A 135 10.92 -2.08 -15.46
C GLY A 135 9.48 -1.63 -15.20
N LEU A 136 8.85 -2.16 -14.14
CA LEU A 136 7.47 -1.81 -13.78
C LEU A 136 7.39 -0.46 -13.06
N SER A 137 6.18 0.06 -12.89
CA SER A 137 5.91 1.24 -12.05
C SER A 137 4.97 0.88 -10.91
N GLY A 138 5.11 1.59 -9.80
CA GLY A 138 4.26 1.38 -8.64
C GLY A 138 2.84 1.93 -8.81
N PRO A 139 1.92 1.56 -7.92
CA PRO A 139 0.52 1.96 -7.99
C PRO A 139 0.29 3.47 -7.85
N ALA A 140 1.23 4.22 -7.28
CA ALA A 140 1.19 5.67 -7.21
C ALA A 140 2.08 6.36 -8.26
N GLY A 141 2.57 5.60 -9.26
CA GLY A 141 3.49 6.10 -10.28
C GLY A 141 4.95 6.12 -9.86
N GLU A 142 5.34 5.33 -8.84
CA GLU A 142 6.73 5.19 -8.42
C GLU A 142 7.61 4.66 -9.57
N SER A 143 8.75 5.31 -9.79
CA SER A 143 9.70 4.91 -10.83
C SER A 143 10.67 3.84 -10.34
N THR A 144 11.01 2.90 -11.21
CA THR A 144 12.07 1.90 -11.02
C THR A 144 13.41 2.31 -11.62
N THR A 145 13.56 3.55 -12.08
CA THR A 145 14.79 4.04 -12.70
C THR A 145 15.90 4.23 -11.67
N HIS A 146 16.63 3.15 -11.39
CA HIS A 146 17.87 3.15 -10.63
C HIS A 146 19.07 3.19 -11.58
N PRO A 147 20.08 4.06 -11.36
CA PRO A 147 21.33 4.01 -12.11
C PRO A 147 21.92 2.60 -12.03
N LYS A 148 22.45 2.06 -13.15
CA LYS A 148 23.04 0.70 -13.16
C LYS A 148 24.22 0.53 -12.20
N SER A 149 24.80 1.62 -11.73
CA SER A 149 25.85 1.67 -10.70
C SER A 149 25.34 1.54 -9.26
N ASP A 150 24.02 1.58 -9.05
CA ASP A 150 23.39 1.40 -7.73
C ASP A 150 23.60 -0.04 -7.22
N ALA A 151 23.84 -0.20 -5.91
CA ALA A 151 24.00 -1.50 -5.24
C ALA A 151 22.78 -2.42 -5.45
N ILE A 152 21.60 -1.85 -5.69
CA ILE A 152 20.39 -2.57 -6.13
C ILE A 152 20.66 -3.47 -7.34
N TRP A 153 21.43 -2.99 -8.32
CA TRP A 153 21.70 -3.76 -9.54
C TRP A 153 22.72 -4.88 -9.34
N SER A 154 23.62 -4.77 -8.36
CA SER A 154 24.45 -5.90 -7.95
C SER A 154 23.58 -7.00 -7.33
N ALA A 155 22.65 -6.63 -6.44
CA ALA A 155 21.72 -7.60 -5.85
C ALA A 155 20.80 -8.27 -6.90
N ILE A 156 20.35 -7.53 -7.93
CA ILE A 156 19.56 -8.09 -9.04
C ILE A 156 20.41 -9.04 -9.92
N SER A 157 21.60 -8.61 -10.31
CA SER A 157 22.40 -9.31 -11.31
C SER A 157 23.18 -10.49 -10.74
N GLU A 158 23.67 -10.37 -9.51
CA GLU A 158 24.49 -11.39 -8.85
C GLU A 158 23.70 -12.21 -7.82
N GLY A 159 22.67 -11.63 -7.21
CA GLY A 159 21.98 -12.23 -6.06
C GLY A 159 22.76 -12.10 -4.76
N TRP A 160 22.21 -12.68 -3.70
CA TRP A 160 22.85 -12.75 -2.38
C TRP A 160 22.60 -14.12 -1.74
N THR A 161 23.18 -14.36 -0.57
CA THR A 161 23.08 -15.67 0.11
C THR A 161 21.72 -15.84 0.78
N TRP A 162 21.06 -16.96 0.49
CA TRP A 162 19.79 -17.37 1.09
C TRP A 162 19.95 -18.69 1.83
N VAL A 163 19.13 -18.91 2.87
CA VAL A 163 18.89 -20.24 3.41
C VAL A 163 17.71 -20.86 2.65
N THR A 164 17.97 -21.93 1.91
CA THR A 164 16.94 -22.67 1.16
C THR A 164 16.71 -24.03 1.79
N ILE A 165 15.45 -24.31 2.13
CA ILE A 165 15.00 -25.56 2.75
C ILE A 165 14.41 -26.47 1.67
N SER A 166 14.72 -27.77 1.71
CA SER A 166 14.14 -28.76 0.79
C SER A 166 12.62 -28.82 0.89
N SER A 167 11.93 -29.03 -0.23
CA SER A 167 10.47 -29.22 -0.27
C SER A 167 10.00 -30.42 0.54
N SER A 168 10.83 -31.48 0.63
CA SER A 168 10.55 -32.66 1.44
C SER A 168 10.37 -32.35 2.93
N VAL A 169 10.96 -31.26 3.43
CA VAL A 169 10.78 -30.82 4.83
C VAL A 169 9.37 -30.26 5.04
N GLU A 170 8.85 -29.50 4.08
CA GLU A 170 7.48 -28.97 4.13
C GLU A 170 6.45 -30.08 3.97
N GLU A 171 6.77 -31.12 3.21
CA GLU A 171 5.93 -32.32 3.06
C GLU A 171 5.87 -33.11 4.37
N ALA A 172 7.00 -33.27 5.05
CA ALA A 172 7.06 -33.95 6.34
C ALA A 172 6.50 -33.11 7.50
N ILE A 173 6.66 -31.78 7.46
CA ILE A 173 6.28 -30.86 8.53
C ILE A 173 5.54 -29.65 7.93
N PRO A 174 4.24 -29.79 7.58
CA PRO A 174 3.48 -28.75 6.89
C PRO A 174 3.37 -27.41 7.64
N LEU A 175 3.53 -27.43 8.96
CA LEU A 175 3.47 -26.23 9.81
C LEU A 175 4.75 -25.40 9.80
N LEU A 176 5.87 -25.95 9.33
CA LEU A 176 7.17 -25.32 9.46
C LEU A 176 7.29 -23.96 8.74
N PRO A 177 6.79 -23.78 7.49
CA PRO A 177 6.86 -22.48 6.84
C PRO A 177 6.20 -21.36 7.65
N SER A 178 4.98 -21.60 8.16
CA SER A 178 4.27 -20.63 8.99
C SER A 178 5.00 -20.33 10.30
N PHE A 179 5.61 -21.34 10.92
CA PHE A 179 6.38 -21.17 12.15
C PHE A 179 7.63 -20.30 11.93
N LEU A 180 8.44 -20.62 10.92
CA LEU A 180 9.64 -19.85 10.58
C LEU A 180 9.29 -18.42 10.20
N GLN A 181 8.17 -18.25 9.50
CA GLN A 181 7.69 -16.93 9.11
C GLN A 181 7.29 -16.07 10.33
N SER A 182 6.66 -16.65 11.36
CA SER A 182 6.38 -15.97 12.63
C SER A 182 7.66 -15.51 13.33
N SER A 183 8.73 -16.31 13.30
CA SER A 183 10.03 -15.94 13.86
C SER A 183 10.67 -14.79 13.10
N LEU A 184 10.69 -14.86 11.76
CA LEU A 184 11.28 -13.83 10.92
C LEU A 184 10.61 -12.46 11.08
N ASN A 185 9.30 -12.44 11.38
CA ASN A 185 8.57 -11.20 11.68
C ASN A 185 8.91 -10.58 13.04
N SER A 186 9.63 -11.29 13.92
CA SER A 186 9.96 -10.84 15.28
C SER A 186 11.32 -10.14 15.41
N THR A 187 12.17 -10.20 14.38
CA THR A 187 13.60 -9.85 14.48
C THR A 187 14.00 -8.56 13.77
N SER A 188 13.10 -7.82 13.12
CA SER A 188 13.50 -6.61 12.40
C SER A 188 12.62 -5.39 12.66
N SER A 189 13.24 -4.32 13.12
CA SER A 189 12.67 -2.97 13.20
C SER A 189 12.23 -2.40 11.84
N ILE A 190 12.70 -3.01 10.74
CA ILE A 190 12.38 -2.67 9.35
C ILE A 190 11.09 -3.37 8.87
N GLN A 191 10.70 -4.50 9.49
CA GLN A 191 9.45 -5.16 9.14
C GLN A 191 8.27 -4.46 9.81
N LYS A 192 7.23 -4.24 9.01
CA LYS A 192 5.93 -3.80 9.49
C LYS A 192 5.36 -4.94 10.34
N SER A 193 5.35 -4.72 11.65
CA SER A 193 4.44 -5.31 12.64
C SER A 193 3.16 -5.88 12.07
N ILE A 194 2.79 -7.03 12.60
CA ILE A 194 1.55 -7.75 12.30
C ILE A 194 0.33 -6.92 12.71
N THR A 195 -0.60 -6.73 11.77
CA THR A 195 -1.89 -6.03 11.97
C THR A 195 -2.93 -6.94 12.63
N GLU A 196 -4.06 -6.37 13.07
CA GLU A 196 -5.18 -7.14 13.64
C GLU A 196 -5.74 -8.14 12.62
N LEU A 197 -5.79 -7.79 11.34
CA LEU A 197 -6.27 -8.68 10.27
C LEU A 197 -5.29 -9.83 10.01
N GLU A 198 -3.99 -9.58 9.96
CA GLU A 198 -2.98 -10.64 9.82
C GLU A 198 -2.96 -11.56 11.05
N THR A 199 -3.20 -11.00 12.25
CA THR A 199 -3.36 -11.78 13.48
C THR A 199 -4.62 -12.65 13.43
N ALA A 200 -5.74 -12.12 12.91
CA ALA A 200 -6.97 -12.89 12.71
C ALA A 200 -6.76 -14.06 11.73
N MET A 201 -6.04 -13.82 10.62
CA MET A 201 -5.66 -14.85 9.67
C MET A 201 -4.77 -15.94 10.32
N LEU A 202 -3.82 -15.54 11.17
CA LEU A 202 -2.96 -16.47 11.91
C LEU A 202 -3.78 -17.35 12.85
N LEU A 203 -4.68 -16.75 13.65
CA LEU A 203 -5.56 -17.49 14.56
C LEU A 203 -6.47 -18.47 13.81
N ALA A 204 -7.07 -18.01 12.71
CA ALA A 204 -7.92 -18.83 11.84
C ALA A 204 -7.15 -20.01 11.23
N THR A 205 -5.95 -19.77 10.72
CA THR A 205 -5.08 -20.82 10.15
C THR A 205 -4.68 -21.84 11.23
N SER A 206 -4.25 -21.37 12.40
CA SER A 206 -3.90 -22.25 13.53
C SER A 206 -5.09 -23.09 13.98
N PHE A 207 -6.27 -22.48 14.12
CA PHE A 207 -7.49 -23.18 14.53
C PHE A 207 -7.96 -24.19 13.47
N GLY A 208 -7.94 -23.81 12.19
CA GLY A 208 -8.28 -24.69 11.06
C GLY A 208 -7.36 -25.91 10.94
N ARG A 209 -6.14 -25.83 11.50
CA ARG A 209 -5.18 -26.95 11.59
C ARG A 209 -5.29 -27.78 12.86
N GLY A 210 -6.37 -27.60 13.63
CA GLY A 210 -6.66 -28.42 14.80
C GLY A 210 -6.10 -27.91 16.12
N MET A 211 -5.50 -26.71 16.17
CA MET A 211 -5.14 -26.09 17.46
C MET A 211 -6.40 -25.59 18.17
N THR A 212 -6.42 -25.68 19.51
CA THR A 212 -7.44 -24.97 20.29
C THR A 212 -7.24 -23.45 20.14
N MET A 213 -8.30 -22.65 20.34
CA MET A 213 -8.15 -21.20 20.24
C MET A 213 -7.16 -20.65 21.30
N GLN A 214 -7.06 -21.28 22.48
CA GLN A 214 -6.07 -20.91 23.48
C GLN A 214 -4.64 -21.17 22.99
N GLN A 215 -4.39 -22.32 22.34
CA GLN A 215 -3.09 -22.62 21.73
C GLN A 215 -2.78 -21.65 20.58
N ALA A 216 -3.76 -21.32 19.75
CA ALA A 216 -3.62 -20.34 18.67
C ALA A 216 -3.28 -18.94 19.22
N ILE A 217 -3.94 -18.51 20.31
CA ILE A 217 -3.64 -17.24 21.01
C ILE A 217 -2.21 -17.24 21.55
N GLN A 218 -1.77 -18.32 22.19
CA GLN A 218 -0.40 -18.44 22.70
C GLN A 218 0.62 -18.36 21.57
N HIS A 219 0.35 -19.06 20.45
CA HIS A 219 1.18 -19.02 19.26
C HIS A 219 1.27 -17.61 18.65
N ALA A 220 0.15 -16.92 18.49
CA ALA A 220 0.11 -15.54 18.00
C ALA A 220 0.80 -14.55 18.95
N SER A 221 0.65 -14.75 20.26
CA SER A 221 1.25 -13.90 21.30
C SER A 221 2.77 -14.06 21.41
N ALA A 222 3.31 -15.19 20.95
CA ALA A 222 4.76 -15.44 20.91
C ALA A 222 5.45 -14.67 19.77
N ALA A 223 4.71 -14.21 18.76
CA ALA A 223 5.24 -13.33 17.73
C ALA A 223 5.34 -11.87 18.26
N ASP A 224 6.17 -11.06 17.60
CA ASP A 224 6.17 -9.61 17.83
C ASP A 224 4.95 -8.99 17.15
N VAL A 225 3.97 -8.57 17.94
CA VAL A 225 2.65 -8.14 17.47
C VAL A 225 2.32 -6.80 18.14
N ARG A 226 2.22 -5.71 17.37
CA ARG A 226 1.79 -4.39 17.90
C ARG A 226 0.40 -4.43 18.53
N CYS A 227 -0.46 -5.34 18.07
CA CYS A 227 -1.83 -5.51 18.56
C CYS A 227 -1.97 -6.62 19.63
N ARG A 228 -0.93 -6.89 20.43
CA ARG A 228 -0.94 -7.93 21.47
C ARG A 228 -2.14 -7.82 22.41
N THR A 229 -2.49 -6.60 22.83
CA THR A 229 -3.65 -6.34 23.70
C THR A 229 -4.99 -6.62 23.01
N SER A 230 -5.04 -6.53 21.68
CA SER A 230 -6.24 -6.81 20.89
C SER A 230 -6.46 -8.31 20.62
N ILE A 231 -5.46 -9.17 20.82
CA ILE A 231 -5.55 -10.62 20.50
C ILE A 231 -6.80 -11.29 21.08
N PRO A 232 -7.22 -11.07 22.34
CA PRO A 232 -8.45 -11.68 22.87
C PRO A 232 -9.72 -11.26 22.12
N ALA A 233 -9.82 -9.97 21.75
CA ALA A 233 -10.93 -9.46 20.97
C ALA A 233 -10.93 -10.01 19.53
N ILE A 234 -9.74 -10.11 18.92
CA ILE A 234 -9.57 -10.73 17.60
C ILE A 234 -10.00 -12.19 17.64
N ALA A 235 -9.56 -12.96 18.64
CA ALA A 235 -9.95 -14.36 18.80
C ALA A 235 -11.46 -14.53 18.96
N THR A 236 -12.10 -13.64 19.74
CA THR A 236 -13.56 -13.62 19.89
C THR A 236 -14.25 -13.37 18.54
N PHE A 237 -13.74 -12.44 17.74
CA PHE A 237 -14.27 -12.19 16.40
C PHE A 237 -14.10 -13.41 15.49
N VAL A 238 -12.91 -14.03 15.47
CA VAL A 238 -12.61 -15.22 14.66
C VAL A 238 -13.53 -16.38 15.04
N GLN A 239 -13.77 -16.62 16.33
CA GLN A 239 -14.63 -17.71 16.80
C GLN A 239 -16.11 -17.50 16.44
N ARG A 240 -16.60 -16.25 16.46
CA ARG A 240 -18.03 -15.96 16.40
C ARG A 240 -18.51 -15.47 15.05
N PHE A 241 -17.66 -14.77 14.29
CA PHE A 241 -18.08 -13.95 13.17
C PHE A 241 -17.30 -14.18 11.88
N ALA A 242 -16.20 -14.94 11.89
CA ALA A 242 -15.36 -15.13 10.70
C ALA A 242 -15.89 -16.18 9.69
N GLY A 243 -17.06 -16.75 9.96
CA GLY A 243 -17.68 -17.79 9.13
C GLY A 243 -17.37 -19.21 9.63
N HIS A 244 -17.52 -20.20 8.77
CA HIS A 244 -17.42 -21.60 9.17
C HIS A 244 -15.98 -22.03 9.47
N ALA A 245 -15.82 -22.91 10.46
CA ALA A 245 -14.54 -23.50 10.81
C ALA A 245 -13.93 -24.21 9.59
N GLY A 246 -12.68 -23.87 9.28
CA GLY A 246 -11.88 -24.49 8.20
C GLY A 246 -11.61 -23.60 7.00
N THR A 247 -12.52 -22.69 6.62
CA THR A 247 -12.31 -21.82 5.44
C THR A 247 -12.36 -20.33 5.74
N PHE A 248 -12.95 -19.91 6.86
CA PHE A 248 -12.99 -18.51 7.33
C PHE A 248 -13.19 -17.46 6.21
N PRO A 249 -14.25 -17.57 5.39
CA PRO A 249 -14.37 -16.86 4.13
C PRO A 249 -14.40 -15.34 4.32
N ILE A 250 -14.89 -14.86 5.47
CA ILE A 250 -14.92 -13.44 5.82
C ILE A 250 -13.51 -12.88 5.99
N LEU A 251 -12.60 -13.62 6.61
CA LEU A 251 -11.21 -13.18 6.79
C LEU A 251 -10.45 -13.16 5.47
N HIS A 252 -10.68 -14.15 4.60
CA HIS A 252 -10.11 -14.14 3.25
C HIS A 252 -10.63 -12.97 2.42
N PHE A 253 -11.94 -12.67 2.48
CA PHE A 253 -12.52 -11.48 1.88
C PHE A 253 -11.85 -10.19 2.40
N LEU A 254 -11.77 -10.01 3.72
CA LEU A 254 -11.13 -8.83 4.32
C LEU A 254 -9.65 -8.70 3.89
N SER A 255 -8.93 -9.83 3.84
CA SER A 255 -7.54 -9.88 3.38
C SER A 255 -7.42 -9.47 1.92
N ASN A 256 -8.24 -10.04 1.03
CA ASN A 256 -8.23 -9.71 -0.39
C ASN A 256 -8.61 -8.25 -0.64
N PHE A 257 -9.65 -7.76 0.03
CA PHE A 257 -10.12 -6.39 -0.08
C PHE A 257 -9.05 -5.38 0.38
N SER A 258 -8.39 -5.63 1.52
CA SER A 258 -7.34 -4.74 2.05
C SER A 258 -6.14 -4.58 1.11
N LYS A 259 -5.76 -5.65 0.39
CA LYS A 259 -4.66 -5.62 -0.59
C LYS A 259 -4.98 -4.75 -1.79
N VAL A 260 -6.20 -4.82 -2.32
CA VAL A 260 -6.60 -4.01 -3.49
C VAL A 260 -6.50 -2.51 -3.17
N HIS A 261 -6.91 -2.13 -1.97
CA HIS A 261 -6.90 -0.74 -1.54
C HIS A 261 -5.57 -0.27 -0.91
N GLY A 262 -4.57 -1.15 -0.85
CA GLY A 262 -3.22 -0.80 -0.38
C GLY A 262 -3.13 -0.41 1.08
N ARG A 263 -4.09 -0.85 1.89
CA ARG A 263 -4.19 -0.45 3.29
C ARG A 263 -3.75 -1.60 4.17
N SER A 264 -2.53 -1.51 4.68
CA SER A 264 -2.14 -2.21 5.90
C SER A 264 -2.27 -1.20 7.04
N VAL A 265 -3.50 -1.08 7.55
CA VAL A 265 -3.91 -0.15 8.62
C VAL A 265 -4.26 -0.95 9.86
N GLN A 266 -3.98 -0.35 11.02
CA GLN A 266 -4.47 -0.86 12.30
C GLN A 266 -5.87 -0.29 12.56
N ILE A 267 -6.70 -1.05 13.26
CA ILE A 267 -8.03 -0.58 13.69
C ILE A 267 -8.02 -0.13 15.16
N GLY A 268 -7.06 -0.62 15.95
CA GLY A 268 -6.90 -0.29 17.36
C GLY A 268 -7.71 -1.19 18.28
N GLU A 269 -7.19 -1.37 19.50
CA GLU A 269 -7.76 -2.26 20.53
C GLU A 269 -9.20 -1.90 20.91
N ASP A 270 -9.48 -0.62 21.15
CA ASP A 270 -10.81 -0.14 21.52
C ASP A 270 -11.85 -0.48 20.45
N MET A 271 -11.49 -0.29 19.19
CA MET A 271 -12.36 -0.56 18.06
C MET A 271 -12.55 -2.07 17.87
N MET A 272 -11.48 -2.86 17.90
CA MET A 272 -11.55 -4.32 17.79
C MET A 272 -12.38 -4.93 18.93
N SER A 273 -12.19 -4.45 20.15
CA SER A 273 -12.98 -4.86 21.33
C SER A 273 -14.46 -4.53 21.15
N LEU A 274 -14.79 -3.34 20.65
CA LEU A 274 -16.17 -2.96 20.33
C LEU A 274 -16.76 -3.87 19.24
N ILE A 275 -16.03 -4.09 18.13
CA ILE A 275 -16.48 -4.96 17.04
C ILE A 275 -16.68 -6.41 17.52
N ALA A 276 -15.90 -6.90 18.48
CA ALA A 276 -16.01 -8.26 18.99
C ALA A 276 -17.12 -8.44 20.05
N SER A 277 -17.41 -7.42 20.85
CA SER A 277 -18.24 -7.55 22.07
C SER A 277 -19.53 -6.72 22.06
N MET A 278 -19.70 -5.77 21.13
CA MET A 278 -20.87 -4.88 21.13
C MET A 278 -22.17 -5.68 21.07
N ASP A 279 -23.04 -5.48 22.06
CA ASP A 279 -24.40 -6.02 22.03
C ASP A 279 -25.35 -5.03 21.33
N PHE A 280 -26.00 -5.51 20.27
CA PHE A 280 -27.00 -4.76 19.50
C PHE A 280 -28.41 -4.86 20.11
N LYS A 281 -28.56 -5.54 21.26
CA LYS A 281 -29.84 -5.75 21.95
C LYS A 281 -30.88 -6.45 21.10
N ASN A 282 -30.42 -7.36 20.23
CA ASN A 282 -31.27 -8.23 19.43
C ASN A 282 -30.93 -9.69 19.80
N PRO A 283 -31.85 -10.43 20.45
CA PRO A 283 -31.57 -11.80 20.87
C PRO A 283 -31.47 -12.79 19.69
N SER A 284 -32.01 -12.44 18.52
CA SER A 284 -32.10 -13.33 17.35
C SER A 284 -30.96 -13.16 16.36
N ASN A 285 -30.15 -12.10 16.47
CA ASN A 285 -29.08 -11.83 15.51
C ASN A 285 -27.85 -11.22 16.21
N MET A 286 -26.67 -11.80 15.95
CA MET A 286 -25.39 -11.33 16.50
C MET A 286 -24.66 -10.32 15.59
N PHE A 287 -25.24 -9.98 14.44
CA PHE A 287 -24.77 -9.01 13.45
C PHE A 287 -23.39 -9.29 12.85
N PRO A 288 -23.09 -10.51 12.38
CA PRO A 288 -21.80 -10.83 11.77
C PRO A 288 -21.48 -9.94 10.55
N MET A 289 -22.46 -9.56 9.74
CA MET A 289 -22.20 -8.80 8.51
C MET A 289 -21.98 -7.32 8.77
N VAL A 290 -22.71 -6.70 9.69
CA VAL A 290 -22.45 -5.32 10.12
C VAL A 290 -21.07 -5.23 10.78
N ARG A 291 -20.67 -6.20 11.61
CA ARG A 291 -19.30 -6.26 12.16
C ARG A 291 -18.24 -6.36 11.07
N THR A 292 -18.49 -7.20 10.07
CA THR A 292 -17.63 -7.32 8.88
C THR A 292 -17.58 -6.01 8.08
N ALA A 293 -18.71 -5.34 7.92
CA ALA A 293 -18.81 -4.07 7.21
C ALA A 293 -18.10 -2.93 7.93
N ILE A 294 -18.13 -2.90 9.27
CA ILE A 294 -17.34 -1.95 10.08
C ILE A 294 -15.85 -2.17 9.82
N TRP A 295 -15.36 -3.41 9.91
CA TRP A 295 -13.95 -3.70 9.66
C TRP A 295 -13.56 -3.36 8.22
N THR A 296 -14.39 -3.73 7.25
CA THR A 296 -14.20 -3.37 5.83
C THR A 296 -14.12 -1.85 5.64
N THR A 297 -14.95 -1.09 6.36
CA THR A 297 -14.95 0.38 6.32
C THR A 297 -13.66 0.97 6.85
N LEU A 298 -13.11 0.41 7.92
CA LEU A 298 -11.81 0.81 8.44
C LEU A 298 -10.66 0.43 7.50
N LEU A 299 -10.73 -0.73 6.84
CA LEU A 299 -9.74 -1.14 5.83
C LEU A 299 -9.83 -0.27 4.57
N GLY A 300 -11.03 0.21 4.21
CA GLY A 300 -11.28 1.17 3.13
C GLY A 300 -11.09 2.64 3.52
N CYS A 301 -10.41 2.92 4.64
CA CYS A 301 -10.20 4.28 5.13
C CYS A 301 -9.41 5.14 4.13
N PRO A 302 -9.89 6.36 3.78
CA PRO A 302 -9.13 7.31 2.98
C PRO A 302 -7.79 7.69 3.65
N SER A 303 -6.75 7.97 2.85
CA SER A 303 -5.40 8.31 3.36
C SER A 303 -5.43 9.45 4.38
N ALA A 304 -6.25 10.48 4.14
CA ALA A 304 -6.38 11.65 5.01
C ALA A 304 -6.96 11.33 6.40
N SER A 305 -7.62 10.18 6.53
CA SER A 305 -8.24 9.72 7.78
C SER A 305 -7.39 8.70 8.53
N ILE A 306 -6.20 8.35 8.02
CA ILE A 306 -5.23 7.49 8.70
C ILE A 306 -4.32 8.39 9.55
N LYS A 307 -4.31 8.16 10.86
CA LYS A 307 -3.42 8.87 11.80
C LYS A 307 -2.60 7.85 12.57
N ASP A 308 -1.28 8.01 12.56
CA ASP A 308 -0.33 7.11 13.24
C ASP A 308 -0.49 5.63 12.82
N GLY A 309 -0.90 5.39 11.57
CA GLY A 309 -1.16 4.04 11.04
C GLY A 309 -2.51 3.43 11.46
N ILE A 310 -3.34 4.17 12.20
CA ILE A 310 -4.67 3.75 12.65
C ILE A 310 -5.76 4.41 11.78
N ALA A 311 -6.72 3.61 11.32
CA ALA A 311 -7.88 4.09 10.57
C ALA A 311 -8.84 4.89 11.48
N ARG A 312 -9.22 6.10 11.07
CA ARG A 312 -10.13 6.99 11.83
C ARG A 312 -11.26 7.59 11.00
N ASN A 313 -11.63 6.96 9.87
CA ASN A 313 -12.79 7.37 9.08
C ASN A 313 -14.12 7.12 9.81
N VAL A 314 -14.17 6.13 10.69
CA VAL A 314 -15.21 5.93 11.70
C VAL A 314 -14.57 5.77 13.07
N VAL A 315 -15.22 6.31 14.11
CA VAL A 315 -14.71 6.26 15.49
C VAL A 315 -15.64 5.46 16.40
N LYS A 316 -15.17 5.10 17.60
CA LYS A 316 -15.92 4.29 18.58
C LYS A 316 -17.35 4.79 18.82
N SER A 317 -17.50 6.11 19.02
CA SER A 317 -18.79 6.75 19.25
C SER A 317 -19.72 6.72 18.04
N ASP A 318 -19.21 6.57 16.82
CA ASP A 318 -20.04 6.33 15.64
C ASP A 318 -20.60 4.91 15.70
N ILE A 319 -19.76 3.91 15.94
CA ILE A 319 -20.16 2.50 15.97
C ILE A 319 -21.16 2.22 17.10
N GLU A 320 -21.00 2.86 18.26
CA GLU A 320 -21.96 2.75 19.36
C GLU A 320 -23.36 3.28 19.02
N LYS A 321 -23.51 4.17 18.03
CA LYS A 321 -24.83 4.64 17.57
C LYS A 321 -25.62 3.53 16.88
N LEU A 322 -24.98 2.51 16.32
CA LEU A 322 -25.66 1.44 15.58
C LEU A 322 -26.66 0.66 16.45
N ARG A 323 -26.45 0.63 17.77
CA ARG A 323 -27.36 0.01 18.76
C ARG A 323 -28.35 1.00 19.41
N SER A 324 -28.31 2.27 19.02
CA SER A 324 -29.21 3.28 19.57
C SER A 324 -30.64 3.07 19.04
N PRO A 325 -31.68 3.40 19.83
CA PRO A 325 -33.08 3.25 19.39
C PRO A 325 -33.40 3.97 18.08
N SER A 326 -32.71 5.07 17.77
CA SER A 326 -32.92 5.87 16.56
C SER A 326 -32.28 5.28 15.30
N VAL A 327 -31.31 4.36 15.43
CA VAL A 327 -30.55 3.81 14.29
C VAL A 327 -30.72 2.30 14.14
N ILE A 328 -31.04 1.57 15.22
CA ILE A 328 -31.07 0.10 15.23
C ILE A 328 -31.97 -0.51 14.15
N ALA A 329 -33.08 0.13 13.79
CA ALA A 329 -33.95 -0.32 12.70
C ALA A 329 -33.20 -0.36 11.35
N LYS A 330 -32.43 0.69 11.04
CA LYS A 330 -31.59 0.75 9.84
C LYS A 330 -30.41 -0.22 9.92
N THR A 331 -29.86 -0.44 11.11
CA THR A 331 -28.80 -1.43 11.33
C THR A 331 -29.30 -2.85 11.03
N ILE A 332 -30.53 -3.19 11.43
CA ILE A 332 -31.15 -4.49 11.11
C ILE A 332 -31.38 -4.65 9.61
N GLU A 333 -31.88 -3.61 8.94
CA GLU A 333 -32.06 -3.62 7.49
C GLU A 333 -30.73 -3.79 6.75
N ALA A 334 -29.69 -3.09 7.18
CA ALA A 334 -28.35 -3.23 6.61
C ALA A 334 -27.76 -4.63 6.84
N GLU A 335 -27.95 -5.24 8.01
CA GLU A 335 -27.51 -6.62 8.28
C GLU A 335 -28.17 -7.61 7.33
N ALA A 336 -29.49 -7.53 7.14
CA ALA A 336 -30.23 -8.42 6.24
C ALA A 336 -29.74 -8.29 4.79
N LEU A 337 -29.61 -7.05 4.31
CA LEU A 337 -29.11 -6.73 2.97
C LEU A 337 -27.69 -7.26 2.74
N LEU A 338 -26.80 -7.08 3.71
CA LEU A 338 -25.43 -7.58 3.62
C LEU A 338 -25.38 -9.11 3.66
N LEU A 339 -26.24 -9.77 4.44
CA LEU A 339 -26.36 -11.23 4.47
C LEU A 339 -26.81 -11.80 3.12
N ASP A 340 -27.82 -11.19 2.49
CA ASP A 340 -28.28 -11.59 1.16
C ASP A 340 -27.19 -11.40 0.10
N SER A 341 -26.49 -10.27 0.17
CA SER A 341 -25.39 -9.95 -0.76
C SER A 341 -24.16 -10.84 -0.54
N TRP A 342 -23.87 -11.21 0.70
CA TRP A 342 -22.82 -12.17 1.03
C TRP A 342 -23.14 -13.56 0.51
N SER A 343 -24.40 -13.97 0.58
CA SER A 343 -24.85 -15.25 0.01
C SER A 343 -24.66 -15.30 -1.50
N LEU A 344 -24.79 -14.17 -2.21
CA LEU A 344 -24.44 -14.06 -3.62
C LEU A 344 -22.92 -14.13 -3.84
N HIS A 345 -22.14 -13.40 -3.04
CA HIS A 345 -20.68 -13.44 -3.08
C HIS A 345 -20.13 -14.87 -2.94
N GLN A 346 -20.64 -15.64 -1.97
CA GLN A 346 -20.19 -17.01 -1.72
C GLN A 346 -20.50 -17.98 -2.87
N LYS A 347 -21.51 -17.69 -3.71
CA LYS A 347 -21.82 -18.50 -4.90
C LYS A 347 -20.87 -18.23 -6.07
N GLN A 348 -20.27 -17.05 -6.12
CA GLN A 348 -19.40 -16.60 -7.22
C GLN A 348 -18.15 -15.87 -6.68
N PRO A 349 -17.32 -16.53 -5.85
CA PRO A 349 -16.16 -15.89 -5.25
C PRO A 349 -15.16 -15.49 -6.35
N SER A 350 -14.85 -14.20 -6.41
CA SER A 350 -13.86 -13.64 -7.34
C SER A 350 -13.30 -12.33 -6.79
N HIS A 351 -12.15 -11.89 -7.30
CA HIS A 351 -11.57 -10.59 -6.93
C HIS A 351 -12.50 -9.42 -7.24
N HIS A 352 -13.27 -9.51 -8.33
CA HIS A 352 -14.29 -8.53 -8.67
C HIS A 352 -15.40 -8.48 -7.60
N MET A 353 -15.93 -9.65 -7.23
CA MET A 353 -16.96 -9.76 -6.20
C MET A 353 -16.47 -9.30 -4.81
N ASP A 354 -15.21 -9.56 -4.45
CA ASP A 354 -14.59 -9.01 -3.24
C ASP A 354 -14.62 -7.47 -3.26
N ASN A 355 -14.32 -6.85 -4.41
CA ASN A 355 -14.36 -5.38 -4.54
C ASN A 355 -15.79 -4.83 -4.44
N CYS A 356 -16.73 -5.42 -5.18
CA CYS A 356 -18.14 -5.02 -5.17
C CYS A 356 -18.74 -5.14 -3.76
N PHE A 357 -18.55 -6.28 -3.10
CA PHE A 357 -19.06 -6.50 -1.75
C PHE A 357 -18.38 -5.59 -0.72
N GLY A 358 -17.07 -5.34 -0.86
CA GLY A 358 -16.38 -4.41 0.03
C GLY A 358 -16.86 -2.97 -0.11
N ARG A 359 -17.14 -2.50 -1.33
CA ARG A 359 -17.79 -1.19 -1.55
C ARG A 359 -19.19 -1.15 -0.96
N LEU A 360 -19.99 -2.21 -1.14
CA LEU A 360 -21.30 -2.33 -0.52
C LEU A 360 -21.24 -2.15 1.00
N CYS A 361 -20.34 -2.86 1.67
CA CYS A 361 -20.07 -2.74 3.10
C CYS A 361 -19.78 -1.29 3.53
N ILE A 362 -18.87 -0.60 2.83
CA ILE A 362 -18.50 0.79 3.10
C ILE A 362 -19.71 1.71 2.96
N ARG A 363 -20.46 1.58 1.85
CA ARG A 363 -21.64 2.40 1.55
C ARG A 363 -22.71 2.24 2.60
N CYS A 364 -23.00 1.00 3.01
CA CYS A 364 -23.95 0.71 4.09
C CYS A 364 -23.52 1.39 5.39
N MET A 365 -22.27 1.26 5.82
CA MET A 365 -21.82 1.86 7.08
C MET A 365 -21.83 3.39 7.03
N VAL A 366 -21.37 3.99 5.94
CA VAL A 366 -21.40 5.45 5.76
C VAL A 366 -22.83 5.98 5.79
N HIS A 367 -23.77 5.27 5.16
CA HIS A 367 -25.19 5.64 5.17
C HIS A 367 -25.84 5.47 6.55
N VAL A 368 -25.70 4.30 7.18
CA VAL A 368 -26.33 4.01 8.49
C VAL A 368 -25.78 4.93 9.59
N LEU A 369 -24.48 5.25 9.55
CA LEU A 369 -23.84 6.15 10.50
C LEU A 369 -24.04 7.64 10.17
N ASN A 370 -24.70 7.95 9.05
CA ASN A 370 -24.88 9.31 8.54
C ASN A 370 -23.55 10.07 8.41
N LYS A 371 -22.51 9.40 7.88
CA LYS A 371 -21.19 10.00 7.65
C LYS A 371 -21.16 10.72 6.31
N GLY A 372 -20.39 11.81 6.26
CA GLY A 372 -20.14 12.53 5.02
C GLY A 372 -19.31 11.73 4.02
N PRO A 373 -19.19 12.21 2.78
CA PRO A 373 -18.50 11.52 1.69
C PRO A 373 -17.03 11.21 2.02
N SER A 374 -16.38 12.07 2.80
CA SER A 374 -14.98 11.91 3.22
C SER A 374 -14.71 10.68 4.11
N ALA A 375 -15.75 9.99 4.60
CA ALA A 375 -15.58 8.74 5.34
C ALA A 375 -15.45 7.50 4.42
N SER A 376 -15.75 7.65 3.13
CA SER A 376 -15.67 6.62 2.10
C SER A 376 -14.47 6.84 1.17
N ILE A 377 -13.85 5.74 0.72
CA ILE A 377 -12.82 5.79 -0.34
C ILE A 377 -13.36 6.36 -1.65
N GLU A 378 -14.67 6.26 -1.89
CA GLU A 378 -15.31 6.75 -3.11
C GLU A 378 -15.64 8.24 -3.04
N ASN A 379 -15.48 8.87 -1.87
CA ASN A 379 -15.90 10.25 -1.61
C ASN A 379 -17.35 10.53 -2.05
N LYS A 380 -18.25 9.57 -1.79
CA LYS A 380 -19.66 9.59 -2.19
C LYS A 380 -20.57 9.16 -1.04
N THR A 381 -21.79 9.68 -1.03
CA THR A 381 -22.89 9.27 -0.15
C THR A 381 -24.07 8.80 -0.99
N TYR A 382 -24.98 8.06 -0.37
CA TYR A 382 -26.17 7.52 -1.00
C TYR A 382 -27.40 7.88 -0.18
N GLU A 383 -28.51 8.16 -0.87
CA GLU A 383 -29.75 8.64 -0.26
C GLU A 383 -30.52 7.54 0.50
N SER A 384 -30.33 6.27 0.12
CA SER A 384 -31.01 5.13 0.73
C SER A 384 -30.21 3.83 0.59
N LEU A 385 -30.52 2.84 1.43
CA LEU A 385 -30.02 1.47 1.26
C LEU A 385 -30.44 0.87 -0.09
N GLY A 386 -31.64 1.19 -0.59
CA GLY A 386 -32.10 0.76 -1.92
C GLY A 386 -31.21 1.28 -3.06
N ALA A 387 -30.78 2.55 -3.00
CA ALA A 387 -29.85 3.11 -3.98
C ALA A 387 -28.47 2.42 -3.94
N ILE A 388 -28.02 2.04 -2.74
CA ILE A 388 -26.77 1.30 -2.55
C ILE A 388 -26.86 -0.09 -3.19
N VAL A 389 -27.95 -0.83 -2.98
CA VAL A 389 -28.16 -2.16 -3.59
C VAL A 389 -28.23 -2.05 -5.11
N ALA A 390 -28.93 -1.06 -5.64
CA ALA A 390 -29.01 -0.85 -7.08
C ALA A 390 -27.61 -0.60 -7.69
N CYS A 391 -26.73 0.13 -7.00
CA CYS A 391 -25.34 0.32 -7.42
C CYS A 391 -24.54 -0.98 -7.37
N PHE A 392 -24.66 -1.75 -6.27
CA PHE A 392 -24.01 -3.03 -6.12
C PHE A 392 -24.43 -4.01 -7.23
N ALA A 393 -25.73 -4.12 -7.50
CA ALA A 393 -26.25 -4.98 -8.56
C ALA A 393 -25.65 -4.62 -9.92
N LYS A 394 -25.53 -3.33 -10.27
CA LYS A 394 -24.88 -2.90 -11.51
C LYS A 394 -23.41 -3.33 -11.58
N GLU A 395 -22.66 -3.10 -10.51
CA GLU A 395 -21.24 -3.44 -10.45
C GLU A 395 -20.99 -4.95 -10.57
N VAL A 396 -21.85 -5.78 -9.97
CA VAL A 396 -21.74 -7.24 -10.10
C VAL A 396 -21.87 -7.70 -11.55
N HIS A 397 -22.72 -7.07 -12.35
CA HIS A 397 -22.94 -7.45 -13.75
C HIS A 397 -21.92 -6.85 -14.72
N GLU A 398 -21.20 -5.80 -14.33
CA GLU A 398 -20.20 -5.10 -15.17
C GLU A 398 -18.76 -5.35 -14.64
N PRO A 399 -18.08 -6.43 -15.04
CA PRO A 399 -16.69 -6.64 -14.67
C PRO A 399 -15.77 -5.54 -15.27
N PRO A 400 -14.63 -5.23 -14.62
CA PRO A 400 -13.75 -4.10 -14.94
C PRO A 400 -13.18 -4.09 -16.37
N SER A 401 -13.26 -5.19 -17.12
CA SER A 401 -12.89 -5.23 -18.54
C SER A 401 -13.84 -4.44 -19.46
N GLN A 402 -15.02 -4.03 -18.98
CA GLN A 402 -15.96 -3.16 -19.70
C GLN A 402 -16.09 -1.75 -19.11
N GLN A 403 -15.53 -1.50 -17.92
CA GLN A 403 -15.45 -0.16 -17.36
C GLN A 403 -14.21 0.56 -17.90
N LYS A 404 -14.35 1.27 -19.02
CA LYS A 404 -13.53 2.47 -19.24
C LYS A 404 -13.61 3.30 -17.97
N ALA A 405 -12.46 3.60 -17.37
CA ALA A 405 -12.34 4.41 -16.17
C ALA A 405 -13.24 5.66 -16.24
N SER A 406 -14.41 5.55 -15.61
CA SER A 406 -15.46 6.58 -15.62
C SER A 406 -15.60 7.13 -14.21
N SER A 407 -14.52 7.67 -13.67
CA SER A 407 -14.56 8.62 -12.55
C SER A 407 -13.25 9.39 -12.48
N ALA A 408 -12.98 10.20 -13.50
CA ALA A 408 -12.30 11.47 -13.33
C ALA A 408 -13.25 12.51 -13.90
N SER A 409 -13.69 13.43 -13.05
CA SER A 409 -14.32 14.67 -13.47
C SER A 409 -13.46 15.28 -14.56
N ALA A 410 -14.02 15.43 -15.76
CA ALA A 410 -13.35 16.01 -16.90
C ALA A 410 -12.94 17.46 -16.59
N SER A 411 -11.68 17.66 -16.19
CA SER A 411 -10.91 18.76 -16.76
C SER A 411 -10.30 18.20 -18.04
N THR A 412 -10.70 18.76 -19.18
CA THR A 412 -10.17 18.41 -20.50
C THR A 412 -8.69 18.74 -20.60
N ASP A 413 -7.82 17.86 -20.09
CA ASP A 413 -6.41 17.87 -20.42
C ASP A 413 -6.22 17.10 -21.72
N LYS A 414 -6.24 17.85 -22.82
CA LYS A 414 -5.68 17.38 -24.09
C LYS A 414 -4.20 17.16 -23.86
N VAL A 415 -3.73 15.92 -24.00
CA VAL A 415 -2.30 15.62 -24.17
C VAL A 415 -1.80 16.47 -25.34
N MET A 416 -0.95 17.45 -25.03
CA MET A 416 -0.48 18.41 -26.01
C MET A 416 1.01 18.20 -26.24
N ASP A 417 1.37 18.02 -27.51
CA ASP A 417 2.75 17.82 -27.94
C ASP A 417 3.59 19.07 -27.62
N LEU A 418 4.48 18.94 -26.62
CA LEU A 418 5.36 20.01 -26.13
C LEU A 418 6.35 20.50 -27.20
N ILE A 419 6.53 19.75 -28.30
CA ILE A 419 7.44 20.11 -29.38
C ILE A 419 6.77 21.07 -30.37
N SER A 420 5.45 21.00 -30.55
CA SER A 420 4.67 21.86 -31.46
C SER A 420 3.87 22.98 -30.77
N THR A 421 3.96 23.08 -29.44
CA THR A 421 3.10 23.95 -28.63
C THR A 421 3.51 25.44 -28.70
N LYS A 422 2.53 26.34 -28.84
CA LYS A 422 2.76 27.79 -28.86
C LYS A 422 3.33 28.28 -27.51
N PRO A 423 4.29 29.23 -27.50
CA PRO A 423 5.01 29.65 -26.29
C PRO A 423 4.15 30.09 -25.09
N TYR A 424 2.95 30.63 -25.31
CA TYR A 424 2.05 31.04 -24.22
C TYR A 424 1.49 29.85 -23.44
N HIS A 425 1.24 28.71 -24.09
CA HIS A 425 0.76 27.50 -23.42
C HIS A 425 1.84 26.89 -22.52
N VAL A 426 3.11 26.96 -22.92
CA VAL A 426 4.25 26.53 -22.09
C VAL A 426 4.37 27.41 -20.84
N ALA A 427 4.20 28.73 -21.00
CA ALA A 427 4.24 29.68 -19.88
C ALA A 427 3.09 29.44 -18.86
N MET A 428 1.91 29.06 -19.34
CA MET A 428 0.77 28.68 -18.50
C MET A 428 0.98 27.34 -17.79
N LEU A 429 1.61 26.36 -18.45
CA LEU A 429 1.96 25.07 -17.83
C LEU A 429 2.99 25.23 -16.71
N GLN A 430 3.98 26.12 -16.89
CA GLN A 430 5.01 26.39 -15.90
C GLN A 430 4.51 27.23 -14.71
N ASN A 431 3.43 27.98 -14.90
CA ASN A 431 2.79 28.80 -13.86
C ASN A 431 1.33 28.36 -13.69
N SER A 432 1.10 27.06 -13.48
CA SER A 432 -0.23 26.45 -13.41
C SER A 432 -1.14 27.01 -12.31
N HIS A 433 -0.57 27.72 -11.33
CA HIS A 433 -1.28 28.43 -10.28
C HIS A 433 -1.87 29.79 -10.73
N MET A 434 -1.55 30.26 -11.94
CA MET A 434 -2.09 31.47 -12.53
C MET A 434 -3.05 31.11 -13.68
N SER A 435 -4.29 31.57 -13.62
CA SER A 435 -5.30 31.64 -14.67
C SER A 435 -5.52 33.09 -15.18
N LEU A 436 -5.84 33.22 -16.48
CA LEU A 436 -6.32 34.48 -17.06
C LEU A 436 -7.62 34.92 -16.36
N ASN A 437 -7.72 36.21 -16.07
CA ASN A 437 -8.73 36.86 -15.25
C ASN A 437 -8.81 36.40 -13.78
N GLY A 438 -7.94 35.50 -13.34
CA GLY A 438 -7.80 35.15 -11.93
C GLY A 438 -7.19 36.29 -11.11
N MET A 439 -7.48 36.28 -9.82
CA MET A 439 -7.03 37.31 -8.88
C MET A 439 -5.90 36.77 -8.01
N TYR A 440 -4.81 37.54 -7.91
CA TYR A 440 -3.58 37.14 -7.22
C TYR A 440 -3.17 38.21 -6.23
N THR A 441 -2.60 37.78 -5.10
CA THR A 441 -1.92 38.64 -4.15
C THR A 441 -0.48 38.18 -4.03
N ASN A 442 0.46 39.11 -4.20
CA ASN A 442 1.87 38.86 -3.90
C ASN A 442 2.28 39.82 -2.77
N THR A 443 2.20 39.31 -1.55
CA THR A 443 2.47 40.08 -0.33
C THR A 443 3.94 40.41 -0.13
N LYS A 444 4.86 39.71 -0.80
CA LYS A 444 6.32 39.97 -0.70
C LYS A 444 6.74 41.17 -1.55
N ASP A 445 6.20 41.31 -2.75
CA ASP A 445 6.67 42.33 -3.71
C ASP A 445 5.72 43.53 -3.82
N HIS A 446 4.42 43.36 -3.50
CA HIS A 446 3.38 44.35 -3.78
C HIS A 446 2.35 44.57 -2.65
N GLY A 447 2.63 44.09 -1.44
CA GLY A 447 1.78 44.33 -0.26
C GLY A 447 0.38 43.71 -0.37
N ALA A 448 -0.64 44.38 0.18
CA ALA A 448 -2.03 43.88 0.23
C ALA A 448 -2.86 44.14 -1.05
N LEU A 449 -2.19 44.44 -2.17
CA LEU A 449 -2.84 44.72 -3.45
C LEU A 449 -3.24 43.43 -4.15
N VAL A 450 -4.45 43.43 -4.71
CA VAL A 450 -4.97 42.34 -5.55
C VAL A 450 -4.78 42.70 -7.01
N PHE A 451 -4.17 41.79 -7.77
CA PHE A 451 -3.89 41.95 -9.19
C PHE A 451 -4.69 40.96 -10.01
N GLN A 452 -5.21 41.42 -11.16
CA GLN A 452 -5.86 40.56 -12.13
C GLN A 452 -4.95 40.37 -13.36
N LEU A 453 -4.76 39.12 -13.76
CA LEU A 453 -3.99 38.78 -14.97
C LEU A 453 -4.89 38.89 -16.20
N VAL A 454 -4.75 39.94 -17.00
CA VAL A 454 -5.70 40.26 -18.08
C VAL A 454 -5.23 39.79 -19.46
N ASP A 455 -3.92 39.69 -19.68
CA ASP A 455 -3.34 39.26 -20.98
C ASP A 455 -1.92 38.67 -20.81
N ILE A 456 -1.54 37.76 -21.72
CA ILE A 456 -0.20 37.14 -21.80
C ILE A 456 0.33 37.30 -23.24
N GLN A 457 1.20 38.29 -23.47
CA GLN A 457 1.86 38.46 -24.77
C GLN A 457 3.23 37.79 -24.79
N VAL A 458 3.43 36.84 -25.72
CA VAL A 458 4.73 36.19 -25.94
C VAL A 458 5.17 36.37 -27.39
N THR A 459 6.23 37.17 -27.60
CA THR A 459 6.94 37.24 -28.88
C THR A 459 8.29 36.53 -28.73
N VAL A 460 8.56 35.51 -29.54
CA VAL A 460 9.84 34.78 -29.52
C VAL A 460 10.59 35.03 -30.84
N PRO A 461 11.70 35.78 -30.85
CA PRO A 461 12.56 35.89 -32.02
C PRO A 461 13.37 34.60 -32.20
N LEU A 462 13.37 34.05 -33.43
CA LEU A 462 14.01 32.76 -33.79
C LEU A 462 15.50 32.69 -33.43
N ASP A 463 16.21 33.81 -33.36
CA ASP A 463 17.67 33.85 -33.16
C ASP A 463 18.09 33.49 -31.73
N ALA A 464 17.21 33.62 -30.73
CA ALA A 464 17.50 33.25 -29.35
C ALA A 464 17.53 31.72 -29.13
N LEU A 465 16.79 30.96 -29.94
CA LEU A 465 16.71 29.50 -29.84
C LEU A 465 17.98 28.80 -30.32
N LYS A 466 18.70 29.40 -31.29
CA LYS A 466 19.98 28.87 -31.80
C LYS A 466 21.12 29.05 -30.80
N LYS A 467 21.13 30.15 -30.03
CA LYS A 467 22.17 30.44 -29.03
C LYS A 467 22.05 29.57 -27.77
N TRP A 468 20.88 29.01 -27.48
CA TRP A 468 20.66 28.18 -26.28
C TRP A 468 21.26 26.77 -26.37
N ARG A 469 21.45 26.24 -27.59
CA ARG A 469 22.04 24.90 -27.79
C ARG A 469 23.56 24.86 -27.60
N SER A 470 24.29 25.96 -27.78
CA SER A 470 25.75 25.94 -27.64
C SER A 470 26.24 26.20 -26.20
N THR A 471 25.46 26.88 -25.35
CA THR A 471 25.92 27.30 -24.00
C THR A 471 25.77 26.22 -22.92
N LYS A 472 25.03 25.13 -23.19
CA LYS A 472 24.79 24.06 -22.20
C LYS A 472 26.06 23.27 -21.82
N ALA A 473 27.08 23.29 -22.67
CA ALA A 473 28.35 22.60 -22.42
C ALA A 473 29.29 23.35 -21.43
N MET A 474 29.17 24.68 -21.30
CA MET A 474 30.09 25.47 -20.45
C MET A 474 29.60 25.68 -19.02
N VAL A 475 28.29 25.54 -18.75
CA VAL A 475 27.72 25.82 -17.41
C VAL A 475 27.95 24.67 -16.42
N ILE A 476 28.04 23.43 -16.89
CA ILE A 476 28.29 22.27 -16.01
C ILE A 476 29.73 22.26 -15.49
N VAL A 477 30.70 22.77 -16.26
CA VAL A 477 32.10 22.87 -15.83
C VAL A 477 32.32 24.04 -14.86
N ALA A 478 31.59 25.14 -15.03
CA ALA A 478 31.70 26.31 -14.15
C ALA A 478 31.00 26.13 -12.78
N LEU A 479 29.90 25.37 -12.72
CA LEU A 479 29.18 25.09 -11.47
C LEU A 479 29.95 24.14 -10.53
N HIS A 480 30.75 23.21 -11.08
CA HIS A 480 31.59 22.32 -10.27
C HIS A 480 32.74 23.08 -9.58
N ALA A 481 33.36 24.03 -10.29
CA ALA A 481 34.44 24.86 -9.73
C ALA A 481 33.95 25.89 -8.70
N ALA A 482 32.68 26.31 -8.76
CA ALA A 482 32.09 27.25 -7.81
C ALA A 482 31.68 26.58 -6.47
N TYR A 483 31.35 25.29 -6.50
CA TYR A 483 30.93 24.54 -5.31
C TYR A 483 32.11 24.21 -4.38
N GLU A 484 33.31 23.95 -4.93
CA GLU A 484 34.50 23.65 -4.12
C GLU A 484 35.10 24.88 -3.40
N LYS A 485 34.72 26.11 -3.78
CA LYS A 485 35.38 27.34 -3.29
C LYS A 485 34.68 28.08 -2.14
N HIS A 486 33.47 27.69 -1.74
CA HIS A 486 32.67 28.47 -0.78
C HIS A 486 31.96 27.65 0.32
N ALA A 487 32.72 26.83 1.04
CA ALA A 487 32.33 26.35 2.37
C ALA A 487 32.98 27.24 3.44
N CYS A 488 32.22 28.18 4.04
CA CYS A 488 32.31 28.67 5.43
C CYS A 488 31.56 30.00 5.66
N ASN A 489 30.64 29.97 6.62
CA ASN A 489 30.23 30.98 7.63
C ASN A 489 30.02 32.48 7.30
N ALA A 490 28.85 32.93 7.78
CA ALA A 490 28.53 34.22 8.43
C ALA A 490 28.33 35.51 7.59
N SER A 491 27.28 36.23 8.00
CA SER A 491 26.69 37.47 7.50
C SER A 491 27.68 38.63 7.31
N ILE A 492 27.66 39.31 6.15
CA ILE A 492 27.88 40.76 6.02
C ILE A 492 27.06 41.28 4.82
N ALA A 493 26.39 42.41 5.03
CA ALA A 493 25.63 43.15 4.04
C ALA A 493 26.45 44.31 3.44
N PHE A 494 25.98 44.75 2.26
CA PHE A 494 26.21 46.01 1.55
C PHE A 494 27.41 46.15 0.59
N GLU A 495 27.00 46.35 -0.66
CA GLU A 495 27.31 47.51 -1.52
C GLU A 495 28.30 47.40 -2.70
N GLN A 496 27.80 47.95 -3.82
CA GLN A 496 28.47 48.46 -5.01
C GLN A 496 28.96 47.44 -6.07
N HIS A 497 28.17 47.40 -7.15
CA HIS A 497 28.50 46.82 -8.45
C HIS A 497 29.80 47.38 -9.04
N PRO A 498 30.55 46.54 -9.79
CA PRO A 498 31.09 46.96 -11.08
C PRO A 498 30.34 46.26 -12.21
N ARG A 499 29.54 47.07 -12.91
CA ARG A 499 29.07 46.80 -14.27
C ARG A 499 30.26 46.78 -15.22
N SER A 500 30.70 45.63 -15.74
CA SER A 500 31.55 45.62 -16.95
C SER A 500 31.81 44.26 -17.63
N VAL A 501 30.96 43.22 -17.50
CA VAL A 501 31.22 41.96 -18.24
C VAL A 501 30.09 41.51 -19.18
N PHE A 502 28.97 42.22 -19.27
CA PHE A 502 27.90 41.85 -20.22
C PHE A 502 27.25 43.05 -20.91
N THR A 503 28.05 43.85 -21.62
CA THR A 503 27.56 44.76 -22.66
C THR A 503 27.65 44.08 -24.03
N SER A 504 26.59 43.38 -24.43
CA SER A 504 26.11 43.26 -25.82
C SER A 504 25.10 42.10 -25.99
N CYS A 505 23.83 42.34 -25.63
CA CYS A 505 22.72 41.65 -26.28
C CYS A 505 21.40 42.40 -26.00
N PRO A 506 20.63 42.81 -27.02
CA PRO A 506 19.35 43.49 -26.81
C PRO A 506 18.27 42.44 -26.49
N CYS A 507 18.20 42.01 -25.23
CA CYS A 507 17.06 41.22 -24.77
C CYS A 507 15.92 42.17 -24.39
N LYS A 508 14.90 42.29 -25.26
CA LYS A 508 13.65 42.96 -24.91
C LYS A 508 13.04 42.26 -23.68
N LYS A 509 12.81 43.03 -22.61
CA LYS A 509 12.14 42.57 -21.38
C LYS A 509 10.76 42.00 -21.73
N LYS A 510 10.44 40.81 -21.23
CA LYS A 510 9.09 40.23 -21.27
C LYS A 510 8.18 41.07 -20.37
N ALA A 511 7.08 41.59 -20.91
CA ALA A 511 6.10 42.36 -20.14
C ALA A 511 4.86 41.50 -19.88
N ILE A 512 4.57 41.23 -18.60
CA ILE A 512 3.27 40.73 -18.14
C ILE A 512 2.47 41.96 -17.72
N ARG A 513 1.24 42.12 -18.23
CA ARG A 513 0.39 43.26 -17.90
C ARG A 513 -0.56 42.88 -16.77
N LEU A 514 -0.31 43.42 -15.57
CA LEU A 514 -1.16 43.28 -14.40
C LEU A 514 -1.91 44.60 -14.15
N VAL A 515 -3.20 44.51 -13.82
CA VAL A 515 -4.03 45.67 -13.48
C VAL A 515 -4.34 45.65 -11.98
N PRO A 516 -4.02 46.72 -11.21
CA PRO A 516 -4.33 46.80 -9.79
C PRO A 516 -5.81 47.13 -9.58
N MET A 517 -6.49 46.36 -8.71
CA MET A 517 -7.95 46.48 -8.49
C MET A 517 -8.34 47.09 -7.14
N GLY A 518 -7.38 47.50 -6.31
CA GLY A 518 -7.62 48.16 -5.01
C GLY A 518 -7.05 47.41 -3.80
N THR A 519 -7.17 48.02 -2.61
CA THR A 519 -6.66 47.52 -1.32
C THR A 519 -7.77 46.90 -0.47
N ILE A 520 -7.49 45.74 0.14
CA ILE A 520 -8.40 45.11 1.12
C ILE A 520 -8.17 45.76 2.50
N ALA A 521 -9.17 46.46 3.03
CA ALA A 521 -9.15 46.93 4.41
C ALA A 521 -9.32 45.75 5.37
N LYS A 522 -8.41 45.62 6.35
CA LYS A 522 -8.54 44.64 7.44
C LYS A 522 -9.71 45.07 8.35
N HIS A 523 -10.74 44.26 8.45
CA HIS A 523 -11.73 44.39 9.53
C HIS A 523 -11.16 43.73 10.80
N ASN A 524 -11.21 44.48 11.91
CA ASN A 524 -10.91 44.06 13.28
C ASN A 524 -11.91 43.02 13.79
#